data_AF-A0A4P8IF11-F1
#
_entry.id   AF-A0A4P8IF11-F1
#
_cell.length_a   1.000
_cell.length_b   1.000
_cell.length_c   1.000
_cell.angle_alpha   90.00
_cell.angle_beta   90.00
_cell.angle_gamma   90.00
#
_symmetry.space_group_name_H-M   'P 1'
#
loop_
_entity.id
_entity.type
_entity.pdbx_description
1 polymer ?
#
loop_
_entity_poly.entity_id
_entity_poly.type
_entity_poly.pdbx_seq_one_letter_code
_entity_poly.pdbx_strand_id
1 'polypeptide(L)'
;MQEDLKKEEILIGAGKQILMASRDELYLHMRFMDLALSSFIYIANPEAERMATDGRAIYFQPGYLAKLFQKDRRLVNRMYLHLVLHCLFHHLTGQKNREKELWDICCDIAAESVIDRGRLELYLFMGLHSGRISIKGLEKN
;
A
#
# COMPACT_ATOMS: atom_id res chain seq x y z
N MET A 1 -15.01 -21.73 -19.59
CA MET A 1 -14.65 -22.45 -18.35
C MET A 1 -13.16 -22.77 -18.27
N GLN A 2 -12.57 -23.66 -19.09
CA GLN A 2 -11.10 -23.93 -19.04
C GLN A 2 -10.25 -22.70 -19.38
N GLU A 3 -10.69 -21.90 -20.35
CA GLU A 3 -9.96 -20.68 -20.75
C GLU A 3 -10.00 -19.59 -19.67
N ASP A 4 -11.12 -19.49 -18.93
CA ASP A 4 -11.32 -18.49 -17.88
C ASP A 4 -10.46 -18.82 -16.65
N LEU A 5 -10.40 -20.10 -16.26
CA LEU A 5 -9.51 -20.59 -15.21
C LEU A 5 -8.04 -20.31 -15.54
N LYS A 6 -7.64 -20.54 -16.80
CA LYS A 6 -6.27 -20.27 -17.25
C LYS A 6 -5.94 -18.77 -17.23
N LYS A 7 -6.88 -17.91 -17.61
CA LYS A 7 -6.71 -16.45 -17.53
C LYS A 7 -6.55 -16.00 -16.07
N GLU A 8 -7.33 -16.57 -15.16
CA GLU A 8 -7.25 -16.28 -13.74
C GLU A 8 -5.91 -16.68 -13.14
N GLU A 9 -5.41 -17.89 -13.42
CA GLU A 9 -4.09 -18.35 -12.97
C GLU A 9 -2.96 -17.42 -13.44
N ILE A 10 -2.99 -16.98 -14.70
CA ILE A 10 -2.02 -16.03 -15.26
C ILE A 10 -2.08 -14.70 -14.50
N LEU A 11 -3.28 -14.19 -14.24
CA LEU A 11 -3.48 -12.92 -13.54
C LEU A 11 -3.00 -12.98 -12.08
N ILE A 12 -3.23 -14.12 -11.40
CA ILE A 12 -2.70 -14.39 -10.06
C ILE A 12 -1.16 -14.41 -10.08
N GLY A 13 -0.57 -15.09 -11.06
CA GLY A 13 0.89 -15.14 -11.25
C GLY A 13 1.49 -13.75 -11.46
N ALA A 14 0.89 -12.95 -12.35
CA ALA A 14 1.28 -11.57 -12.58
C ALA A 14 1.12 -10.70 -11.32
N GLY A 15 0.04 -10.88 -10.56
CA GLY A 15 -0.18 -10.18 -9.30
C GLY A 15 0.94 -10.44 -8.28
N LYS A 16 1.37 -11.69 -8.13
CA LYS A 16 2.52 -12.04 -7.27
C LYS A 16 3.80 -11.36 -7.73
N GLN A 17 4.08 -11.35 -9.03
CA GLN A 17 5.26 -10.68 -9.58
C GLN A 17 5.23 -9.16 -9.35
N ILE A 18 4.06 -8.53 -9.50
CA ILE A 18 3.86 -7.10 -9.20
C ILE A 18 4.18 -6.80 -7.74
N LEU A 19 3.70 -7.63 -6.80
CA LEU A 19 3.98 -7.46 -5.38
C LEU A 19 5.47 -7.71 -5.04
N MET A 20 6.12 -8.67 -5.70
CA MET A 20 7.58 -8.87 -5.56
C MET A 20 8.35 -7.65 -6.03
N ALA A 21 8.01 -7.10 -7.20
CA ALA A 21 8.68 -5.91 -7.75
C ALA A 21 8.48 -4.69 -6.84
N SER A 22 7.27 -4.50 -6.30
CA SER A 22 6.96 -3.44 -5.33
C SER A 22 7.80 -3.56 -4.05
N ARG A 23 7.88 -4.79 -3.48
CA ARG A 23 8.73 -5.09 -2.32
C ARG A 23 10.20 -4.75 -2.61
N ASP A 24 10.72 -5.19 -3.75
CA ASP A 24 12.14 -5.02 -4.09
C ASP A 24 12.50 -3.54 -4.27
N GLU A 25 11.61 -2.75 -4.87
CA GLU A 25 11.81 -1.31 -4.98
C GLU A 25 11.74 -0.60 -3.63
N LEU A 26 10.73 -0.93 -2.80
CA LEU A 26 10.62 -0.39 -1.45
C LEU A 26 11.87 -0.73 -0.63
N TYR A 27 12.38 -1.95 -0.74
CA TYR A 27 13.61 -2.39 -0.09
C TYR A 27 14.82 -1.55 -0.51
N LEU A 28 14.96 -1.23 -1.81
CA LEU A 28 16.06 -0.38 -2.29
C LEU A 28 16.02 1.03 -1.69
N HIS A 29 14.83 1.58 -1.46
CA HIS A 29 14.64 2.92 -0.89
C HIS A 29 14.60 2.94 0.65
N MET A 30 14.24 1.83 1.30
CA MET A 30 13.99 1.73 2.74
C MET A 30 14.64 0.47 3.32
N ARG A 31 15.96 0.33 3.14
CA ARG A 31 16.71 -0.88 3.52
C ARG A 31 16.56 -1.28 4.99
N PHE A 32 16.31 -0.33 5.89
CA PHE A 32 16.05 -0.59 7.30
C PHE A 32 14.71 -1.28 7.59
N MET A 33 13.83 -1.38 6.57
CA MET A 33 12.54 -2.08 6.64
C MET A 33 12.57 -3.47 6.01
N ASP A 34 13.75 -4.02 5.73
CA ASP A 34 13.94 -5.29 5.01
C ASP A 34 13.12 -6.45 5.58
N LEU A 35 13.17 -6.63 6.90
CA LEU A 35 12.46 -7.69 7.60
C LEU A 35 10.95 -7.49 7.47
N ALA A 36 10.46 -6.28 7.68
CA ALA A 36 9.03 -5.97 7.59
C ALA A 36 8.50 -6.16 6.16
N LEU A 37 9.23 -5.69 5.15
CA LEU A 37 8.88 -5.84 3.74
C LEU A 37 8.93 -7.30 3.27
N SER A 38 9.80 -8.12 3.84
CA SER A 38 10.00 -9.51 3.41
C SER A 38 9.14 -10.53 4.17
N SER A 39 8.32 -10.10 5.13
CA SER A 39 7.57 -10.99 6.03
C SER A 39 6.29 -11.59 5.43
N PHE A 40 5.83 -11.08 4.27
CA PHE A 40 4.54 -11.47 3.70
C PHE A 40 4.63 -12.64 2.71
N ILE A 41 3.65 -13.53 2.79
CA ILE A 41 3.25 -14.39 1.65
C ILE A 41 2.13 -13.73 0.85
N TYR A 42 1.99 -14.07 -0.44
CA TYR A 42 0.99 -13.47 -1.32
C TYR A 42 -0.12 -14.46 -1.67
N ILE A 43 -1.35 -14.12 -1.27
CA ILE A 43 -2.54 -14.96 -1.45
C ILE A 43 -3.54 -14.20 -2.34
N ALA A 44 -3.92 -14.79 -3.45
CA ALA A 44 -4.98 -14.23 -4.28
C ALA A 44 -6.34 -14.44 -3.60
N ASN A 45 -7.17 -13.40 -3.61
CA ASN A 45 -8.56 -13.46 -3.18
C ASN A 45 -9.43 -12.76 -4.26
N PRO A 46 -9.91 -13.52 -5.26
CA PRO A 46 -10.71 -12.96 -6.36
C PRO A 46 -12.01 -12.29 -5.91
N GLU A 47 -12.58 -12.74 -4.79
CA GLU A 47 -13.84 -12.24 -4.19
C GLU A 47 -13.66 -10.97 -3.35
N ALA A 48 -12.43 -10.58 -3.03
CA ALA A 48 -12.17 -9.35 -2.30
C ALA A 48 -12.46 -8.13 -3.18
N GLU A 49 -12.77 -6.98 -2.57
CA GLU A 49 -12.87 -5.72 -3.33
C GLU A 49 -11.48 -5.09 -3.57
N ARG A 50 -10.55 -5.27 -2.62
CA ARG A 50 -9.25 -4.58 -2.55
C ARG A 50 -8.18 -5.50 -1.95
N MET A 51 -7.03 -4.92 -1.62
CA MET A 51 -5.97 -5.62 -0.89
C MET A 51 -6.16 -5.48 0.63
N ALA A 52 -5.71 -6.48 1.38
CA ALA A 52 -5.75 -6.49 2.85
C ALA A 52 -4.60 -7.34 3.42
N THR A 53 -4.37 -7.25 4.73
CA THR A 53 -3.41 -8.10 5.45
C THR A 53 -3.92 -8.52 6.81
N ASP A 54 -3.51 -9.71 7.26
CA ASP A 54 -3.66 -10.22 8.62
C ASP A 54 -2.32 -10.16 9.40
N GLY A 55 -1.29 -9.54 8.83
CA GLY A 55 0.06 -9.48 9.38
C GLY A 55 0.98 -10.61 8.95
N ARG A 56 0.48 -11.61 8.22
CA ARG A 56 1.27 -12.74 7.70
C ARG A 56 1.20 -12.83 6.18
N ALA A 57 0.04 -12.55 5.61
CA ALA A 57 -0.20 -12.56 4.18
C ALA A 57 -0.69 -11.20 3.67
N ILE A 58 -0.35 -10.88 2.43
CA ILE A 58 -1.08 -9.90 1.64
C ILE A 58 -2.11 -10.67 0.81
N TYR A 59 -3.38 -10.40 1.10
CA TYR A 59 -4.51 -10.84 0.31
C TYR A 59 -4.77 -9.81 -0.79
N PHE A 60 -4.77 -10.24 -2.04
CA PHE A 60 -4.96 -9.31 -3.16
C PHE A 60 -6.02 -9.80 -4.14
N GLN A 61 -6.87 -8.88 -4.58
CA GLN A 61 -7.76 -9.10 -5.71
C GLN A 61 -6.95 -8.91 -7.01
N PRO A 62 -6.79 -9.94 -7.88
CA PRO A 62 -5.85 -9.87 -9.01
C PRO A 62 -6.18 -8.78 -10.05
N GLY A 63 -7.46 -8.56 -10.35
CA GLY A 63 -7.92 -7.53 -11.29
C GLY A 63 -7.77 -6.10 -10.77
N TYR A 64 -8.02 -5.87 -9.48
CA TYR A 64 -7.79 -4.60 -8.80
C TYR A 64 -6.30 -4.26 -8.81
N LEU A 65 -5.44 -5.22 -8.42
CA LEU A 65 -4.00 -5.02 -8.42
C LEU A 65 -3.47 -4.73 -9.82
N ALA A 66 -3.94 -5.46 -10.85
CA ALA A 66 -3.57 -5.21 -12.23
C ALA A 66 -3.97 -3.80 -12.69
N LYS A 67 -5.20 -3.35 -12.38
CA LYS A 67 -5.66 -1.98 -12.68
C LYS A 67 -4.84 -0.92 -11.94
N LEU A 68 -4.51 -1.16 -10.67
CA LEU A 68 -3.69 -0.25 -9.87
C LEU A 68 -2.29 -0.11 -10.46
N PHE A 69 -1.67 -1.22 -10.84
CA PHE A 69 -0.36 -1.25 -11.48
C PHE A 69 -0.35 -0.57 -12.85
N GLN A 70 -1.37 -0.82 -13.68
CA GLN A 70 -1.53 -0.14 -14.98
C GLN A 70 -1.67 1.37 -14.83
N LYS A 71 -2.31 1.84 -13.76
CA LYS A 71 -2.47 3.27 -13.50
C LYS A 71 -1.13 3.92 -13.14
N ASP A 72 -0.44 3.39 -12.14
CA ASP A 72 0.91 3.80 -11.77
C ASP A 72 1.50 2.78 -10.78
N ARG A 73 2.67 2.22 -11.12
CA ARG A 73 3.45 1.34 -10.23
C ARG A 73 3.66 1.92 -8.83
N ARG A 74 3.78 3.24 -8.69
CA ARG A 74 3.95 3.93 -7.40
C ARG A 74 2.73 3.77 -6.48
N LEU A 75 1.54 3.57 -7.03
CA LEU A 75 0.34 3.30 -6.24
C LEU A 75 0.38 1.91 -5.61
N VAL A 76 0.98 0.93 -6.30
CA VAL A 76 1.22 -0.40 -5.72
C VAL A 76 2.23 -0.32 -4.59
N ASN A 77 3.31 0.46 -4.75
CA ASN A 77 4.29 0.67 -3.68
C ASN A 77 3.65 1.34 -2.46
N ARG A 78 2.81 2.36 -2.68
CA ARG A 78 2.05 3.02 -1.61
C ARG A 78 1.15 2.03 -0.88
N MET A 79 0.35 1.25 -1.60
CA MET A 79 -0.55 0.26 -1.02
C MET A 79 0.22 -0.82 -0.26
N TYR A 80 1.34 -1.29 -0.79
CA TYR A 80 2.20 -2.26 -0.11
C TYR A 80 2.74 -1.70 1.20
N LEU A 81 3.33 -0.49 1.15
CA LEU A 81 3.88 0.17 2.33
C LEU A 81 2.79 0.47 3.37
N HIS A 82 1.59 0.85 2.93
CA HIS A 82 0.42 1.03 3.78
C HIS A 82 0.14 -0.25 4.58
N LEU A 83 0.01 -1.41 3.91
CA LEU A 83 -0.21 -2.69 4.61
C LEU A 83 0.91 -3.04 5.60
N VAL A 84 2.17 -2.72 5.27
CA VAL A 84 3.30 -2.90 6.20
C VAL A 84 3.15 -2.01 7.43
N LEU A 85 2.77 -0.74 7.25
CA LEU A 85 2.56 0.20 8.35
C LEU A 85 1.38 -0.21 9.24
N HIS A 86 0.31 -0.80 8.67
CA HIS A 86 -0.78 -1.37 9.46
C HIS A 86 -0.28 -2.45 10.44
N CYS A 87 0.70 -3.25 10.03
CA CYS A 87 1.32 -4.23 10.92
C CYS A 87 2.19 -3.55 11.99
N LEU A 88 3.07 -2.64 11.56
CA LEU A 88 4.02 -1.96 12.46
C LEU A 88 3.33 -1.07 13.50
N PHE A 89 2.24 -0.40 13.14
CA PHE A 89 1.47 0.45 14.04
C PHE A 89 0.44 -0.32 14.87
N HIS A 90 0.52 -1.65 14.89
CA HIS A 90 -0.34 -2.51 15.70
C HIS A 90 -1.84 -2.34 15.38
N HIS A 91 -2.21 -2.00 14.15
CA HIS A 91 -3.63 -1.85 13.77
C HIS A 91 -4.42 -3.14 14.08
N LEU A 92 -3.85 -4.30 13.71
CA LEU A 92 -4.45 -5.63 13.81
C LEU A 92 -4.78 -6.08 15.23
N THR A 93 -4.02 -5.63 16.23
CA THR A 93 -4.20 -6.03 17.63
C THR A 93 -4.51 -4.85 18.54
N GLY A 94 -4.53 -3.64 17.98
CA GLY A 94 -4.55 -2.39 18.73
C GLY A 94 -5.95 -1.98 19.14
N GLN A 95 -6.99 -2.34 18.38
CA GLN A 95 -8.36 -1.83 18.51
C GLN A 95 -8.86 -1.76 19.96
N LYS A 96 -8.66 -2.84 20.74
CA LYS A 96 -9.15 -2.96 22.13
C LYS A 96 -10.64 -2.60 22.20
N ASN A 97 -11.03 -1.69 23.08
CA ASN A 97 -12.42 -1.30 23.31
C ASN A 97 -12.85 -0.08 22.45
N ARG A 98 -12.08 0.28 21.41
CA ARG A 98 -12.44 1.39 20.52
C ARG A 98 -13.44 0.95 19.46
N GLU A 99 -14.30 1.89 19.09
CA GLU A 99 -15.26 1.74 18.00
C GLU A 99 -14.50 1.41 16.69
N LYS A 100 -14.97 0.39 15.98
CA LYS A 100 -14.20 -0.28 14.93
C LYS A 100 -13.99 0.63 13.73
N GLU A 101 -15.04 1.26 13.24
CA GLU A 101 -14.98 2.06 12.01
C GLU A 101 -14.10 3.30 12.23
N LEU A 102 -14.27 3.99 13.35
CA LEU A 102 -13.37 5.10 13.71
C LEU A 102 -11.94 4.62 13.93
N TRP A 103 -11.70 3.43 14.50
CA TRP A 103 -10.34 2.89 14.67
C TRP A 103 -9.67 2.65 13.32
N ASP A 104 -10.39 2.03 12.38
CA ASP A 104 -9.90 1.71 11.04
C ASP A 104 -9.56 3.01 10.28
N ILE A 105 -10.49 3.96 10.24
CA ILE A 105 -10.28 5.26 9.57
C ILE A 105 -9.10 6.02 10.19
N CYS A 106 -8.98 6.05 11.52
CA CYS A 106 -7.85 6.72 12.18
C CYS A 106 -6.51 6.06 11.82
N CYS A 107 -6.47 4.73 11.74
CA CYS A 107 -5.24 4.01 11.38
C CYS A 107 -4.85 4.28 9.92
N ASP A 108 -5.82 4.25 9.01
CA ASP A 108 -5.58 4.58 7.59
C ASP A 108 -5.02 6.00 7.45
N ILE A 109 -5.64 6.99 8.11
CA ILE A 109 -5.16 8.38 8.10
C ILE A 109 -3.73 8.48 8.63
N ALA A 110 -3.43 7.80 9.73
CA ALA A 110 -2.09 7.82 10.33
C ALA A 110 -1.04 7.18 9.40
N ALA A 111 -1.34 6.00 8.82
CA ALA A 111 -0.46 5.32 7.88
C ALA A 111 -0.21 6.18 6.63
N GLU A 112 -1.27 6.71 6.02
CA GLU A 112 -1.18 7.55 4.82
C GLU A 112 -0.42 8.86 5.09
N SER A 113 -0.60 9.47 6.27
CA SER A 113 0.14 10.68 6.65
C SER A 113 1.65 10.43 6.75
N VAL A 114 2.07 9.27 7.26
CA VAL A 114 3.49 8.89 7.34
C VAL A 114 4.07 8.70 5.94
N ILE A 115 3.34 8.04 5.04
CA ILE A 115 3.77 7.86 3.65
C ILE A 115 3.91 9.22 2.94
N ASP A 116 2.95 10.13 3.13
CA ASP A 116 2.98 11.46 2.50
C ASP A 116 4.14 12.31 3.02
N ARG A 117 4.44 12.25 4.32
CA ARG A 117 5.58 12.96 4.92
C ARG A 117 6.92 12.42 4.41
N GLY A 118 7.11 11.10 4.40
CA GLY A 118 8.35 10.49 3.90
C GLY A 118 8.60 10.81 2.42
N ARG A 119 7.52 10.92 1.63
CA ARG A 119 7.61 11.37 0.23
C ARG A 119 8.12 12.81 0.12
N LEU A 120 7.66 13.73 0.96
CA LEU A 120 8.12 15.13 0.95
C LEU A 120 9.62 15.23 1.27
N GLU A 121 10.13 14.44 2.22
CA GLU A 121 11.56 14.44 2.57
C GLU A 121 12.45 13.92 1.42
N LEU A 122 12.00 12.89 0.68
CA LEU A 122 12.69 12.41 -0.52
C LEU A 122 12.68 13.43 -1.66
N TYR A 123 11.58 14.18 -1.86
CA TYR A 123 11.53 15.27 -2.84
C TYR A 123 12.45 16.45 -2.47
N LEU A 124 12.53 16.79 -1.18
CA LEU A 124 13.46 17.78 -0.63
C LEU A 124 14.93 17.36 -0.83
N PHE A 125 15.25 16.08 -0.60
CA PHE A 125 16.61 15.55 -0.74
C PHE A 125 17.03 15.36 -2.22
N MET A 126 16.08 15.05 -3.10
CA MET A 126 16.33 14.87 -4.56
C MET A 126 16.17 16.17 -5.37
N GLY A 127 15.92 17.32 -4.73
CA GLY A 127 15.77 18.61 -5.40
C GLY A 127 14.56 18.74 -6.33
N LEU A 128 13.67 17.75 -6.35
CA LEU A 128 12.47 17.73 -7.17
C LEU A 128 11.38 18.52 -6.44
N HIS A 129 11.28 19.82 -6.73
CA HIS A 129 10.19 20.66 -6.25
C HIS A 129 8.88 20.19 -6.90
N SER A 130 8.00 19.53 -6.14
CA SER A 130 6.61 19.45 -6.56
C SER A 130 6.07 20.89 -6.61
N GLY A 131 5.43 21.26 -7.72
CA GLY A 131 4.87 22.59 -7.93
C GLY A 131 4.04 23.02 -6.72
N ARG A 132 4.34 24.22 -6.21
CA ARG A 132 3.66 24.82 -5.06
C ARG A 132 2.14 24.72 -5.24
N ILE A 133 1.46 24.00 -4.35
CA ILE A 133 0.05 24.26 -4.09
C ILE A 133 0.02 25.62 -3.39
N SER A 134 -0.30 26.65 -4.17
CA SER A 134 -0.54 28.00 -3.66
C SER A 134 -1.86 27.98 -2.90
N ILE A 135 -1.82 27.84 -1.57
CA ILE A 135 -2.94 28.21 -0.70
C ILE A 135 -3.07 29.74 -0.66
N LYS A 136 -3.58 30.33 -1.76
CA LYS A 136 -4.10 31.70 -1.72
C LYS A 136 -5.54 31.61 -1.23
N GLY A 137 -5.77 32.06 0.01
CA GLY A 137 -7.12 32.36 0.48
C GLY A 137 -7.39 31.91 1.91
N LEU A 138 -6.62 32.41 2.88
CA LEU A 138 -7.04 32.50 4.28
C LEU A 138 -6.32 33.69 4.93
N GLU A 139 -6.56 34.89 4.38
CA GLU A 139 -6.39 36.13 5.14
C GLU A 139 -7.66 36.96 5.02
N LYS A 140 -8.33 37.09 6.16
CA LYS A 140 -9.17 38.19 6.64
C LYS A 140 -10.38 38.59 5.79
N ASN A 141 -11.56 38.27 6.31
CA ASN A 141 -12.59 39.26 6.66
C ASN A 141 -13.24 38.83 7.98
#